data_AF-A0A2R6M6C8-F1
#
_entry.id   AF-A0A2R6M6C8-F1
#
_cell.length_a   1.000
_cell.length_b   1.000
_cell.length_c   1.000
_cell.angle_alpha   90.00
_cell.angle_beta   90.00
_cell.angle_gamma   90.00
#
_symmetry.space_group_name_H-M   'P 1'
#
loop_
_entity.id
_entity.type
_entity.pdbx_description
1 polymer ?
#
loop_
_entity_poly.entity_id
_entity_poly.type
_entity_poly.pdbx_seq_one_letter_code
_entity_poly.pdbx_strand_id
1 'polypeptide(L)'
;MGTALTDSKEKPDTRLPMTYVSHTVRSLCRDPIPDETVRLVLTFGEDASSGKIAEAVESLGGEVVRELQFDRLLVEVDQSELDAVCELDGVTAVETDAVLDQT
;
A
#
# COMPACT_ATOMS: atom_id res chain seq x y z
N MET A 1 28.10 -5.04 -39.30
CA MET A 1 28.20 -6.46 -38.92
C MET A 1 28.85 -6.51 -37.54
N GLY A 2 28.12 -6.94 -36.50
CA GLY A 2 28.53 -7.07 -35.07
C GLY A 2 28.69 -5.73 -34.35
N THR A 3 27.94 -5.30 -33.33
CA THR A 3 27.34 -5.90 -32.12
C THR A 3 28.33 -6.48 -31.11
N ALA A 4 28.54 -5.74 -30.01
CA ALA A 4 28.78 -6.17 -28.63
C ALA A 4 28.85 -4.87 -27.80
N LEU A 5 27.85 -4.43 -27.03
CA LEU A 5 27.37 -4.98 -25.74
C LEU A 5 28.45 -5.75 -25.00
N THR A 6 29.01 -5.15 -23.94
CA THR A 6 28.76 -5.50 -22.52
C THR A 6 29.80 -4.79 -21.65
N ASP A 7 29.33 -4.10 -20.61
CA ASP A 7 29.91 -3.94 -19.24
C ASP A 7 29.36 -2.61 -18.69
N SER A 8 28.83 -2.43 -17.49
CA SER A 8 28.48 -3.29 -16.38
C SER A 8 27.62 -2.42 -15.47
N LYS A 9 26.60 -3.03 -14.87
CA LYS A 9 26.10 -2.68 -13.54
C LYS A 9 25.61 -1.23 -13.39
N GLU A 10 24.50 -0.93 -14.06
CA GLU A 10 23.57 0.05 -13.50
C GLU A 10 23.14 -0.51 -12.14
N LYS A 11 23.75 0.00 -11.06
CA LYS A 11 23.21 -0.19 -9.71
C LYS A 11 21.75 0.24 -9.81
N PRO A 12 20.77 -0.56 -9.36
CA PRO A 12 19.44 -0.01 -9.19
C PRO A 12 19.59 1.09 -8.15
N ASP A 13 19.54 2.31 -8.66
CA ASP A 13 19.54 3.56 -7.92
C ASP A 13 18.34 3.47 -6.98
N THR A 14 18.61 3.54 -5.68
CA THR A 14 17.61 3.49 -4.60
C THR A 14 16.77 4.77 -4.62
N ARG A 15 16.04 5.02 -5.72
CA ARG A 15 15.15 6.17 -5.88
C ARG A 15 13.80 5.83 -5.27
N LEU A 16 13.62 6.30 -4.03
CA LEU A 16 12.38 6.66 -3.32
C LEU A 16 11.16 5.74 -3.51
N PRO A 17 10.50 5.28 -2.43
CA PRO A 17 9.40 4.32 -2.51
C PRO A 17 8.22 4.95 -3.25
N MET A 18 8.04 4.62 -4.53
CA MET A 18 6.76 4.85 -5.19
C MET A 18 5.80 3.79 -4.64
N THR A 19 5.08 4.16 -3.58
CA THR A 19 3.97 3.36 -3.06
C THR A 19 3.01 3.09 -4.20
N TYR A 20 2.86 1.81 -4.55
CA TYR A 20 1.90 1.40 -5.56
C TYR A 20 0.50 1.57 -4.99
N VAL A 21 -0.31 2.43 -5.59
CA VAL A 21 -1.72 2.59 -5.22
C VAL A 21 -2.59 2.05 -6.34
N SER A 22 -3.42 1.05 -6.02
CA SER A 22 -4.33 0.46 -7.01
C SER A 22 -5.29 1.51 -7.58
N HIS A 23 -5.80 1.26 -8.79
CA HIS A 23 -6.73 2.18 -9.45
C HIS A 23 -7.97 2.48 -8.60
N THR A 24 -8.53 1.46 -7.95
CA THR A 24 -9.70 1.58 -7.09
C THR A 24 -9.42 2.50 -5.90
N VAL A 25 -8.30 2.28 -5.19
CA VAL A 25 -7.91 3.14 -4.06
C VAL A 25 -7.72 4.59 -4.53
N ARG A 26 -7.06 4.79 -5.68
CA ARG A 26 -6.86 6.13 -6.24
C ARG A 26 -8.18 6.82 -6.61
N SER A 27 -9.19 6.05 -7.05
CA SER A 27 -10.53 6.57 -7.31
C SER A 27 -11.23 6.99 -6.02
N LEU A 28 -11.09 6.19 -4.96
CA LEU A 28 -11.68 6.48 -3.64
C LEU A 28 -11.00 7.69 -2.97
N CYS A 29 -9.67 7.85 -3.08
CA CYS A 29 -8.99 9.09 -2.65
C CYS A 29 -9.54 10.35 -3.34
N ARG A 30 -9.89 10.24 -4.63
CA ARG A 30 -10.38 11.38 -5.40
C ARG A 30 -11.82 11.77 -5.04
N ASP A 31 -12.65 10.79 -4.73
CA ASP A 31 -14.08 10.97 -4.44
C ASP A 31 -14.47 10.08 -3.25
N PRO A 32 -14.01 10.41 -2.03
CA PRO A 32 -14.30 9.60 -0.85
C PRO A 32 -15.75 9.79 -0.42
N ILE A 33 -16.39 8.70 -0.01
CA ILE A 33 -17.73 8.74 0.54
C ILE A 33 -17.62 9.03 2.05
N PRO A 34 -18.25 10.11 2.56
CA PRO A 34 -18.17 10.45 3.97
C PRO A 34 -18.88 9.39 4.83
N ASP A 35 -18.31 9.08 6.00
CA ASP A 35 -18.84 8.09 6.94
C ASP A 35 -18.83 6.64 6.40
N GLU A 36 -18.12 6.38 5.29
CA GLU A 36 -17.96 5.05 4.73
C GLU A 36 -16.54 4.54 4.94
N THR A 37 -16.42 3.32 5.46
CA THR A 37 -15.13 2.64 5.63
C THR A 37 -14.82 1.76 4.43
N VAL A 38 -13.53 1.54 4.20
CA VAL A 38 -13.04 0.62 3.18
C VAL A 38 -11.93 -0.25 3.73
N ARG A 39 -11.91 -1.50 3.29
CA ARG A 39 -10.86 -2.44 3.60
C ARG A 39 -9.71 -2.34 2.62
N LEU A 40 -8.51 -2.22 3.14
CA LEU A 40 -7.28 -2.09 2.38
C LEU A 40 -6.30 -3.18 2.77
N VAL A 41 -5.62 -3.71 1.76
CA VAL A 41 -4.42 -4.51 1.91
C VAL A 41 -3.22 -3.58 1.78
N LEU A 42 -2.51 -3.41 2.89
CA LEU A 42 -1.25 -2.67 2.93
C LEU A 42 -0.11 -3.68 2.82
N THR A 43 0.72 -3.54 1.80
CA THR A 43 2.00 -4.25 1.70
C THR A 43 3.10 -3.32 2.17
N PHE A 44 3.97 -3.78 3.06
CA PHE A 44 5.10 -3.00 3.56
C PHE A 44 6.43 -3.66 3.18
N GLY A 45 7.49 -2.84 3.13
CA GLY A 45 8.83 -3.31 2.77
C GLY A 45 9.53 -4.04 3.92
N GLU A 46 10.62 -4.74 3.61
CA GLU A 46 11.42 -5.50 4.59
C GLU A 46 11.98 -4.63 5.74
N ASP A 47 12.11 -3.32 5.52
CA ASP A 47 12.56 -2.33 6.52
C ASP A 47 11.44 -1.88 7.48
N ALA A 48 10.18 -2.21 7.19
CA ALA A 48 9.01 -1.89 8.00
C ALA A 48 8.43 -3.15 8.65
N SER A 49 7.93 -3.01 9.88
CA SER A 49 7.33 -4.11 10.64
C SER A 49 5.82 -3.93 10.76
N SER A 50 5.06 -5.02 10.73
CA SER A 50 3.58 -4.98 10.84
C SER A 50 3.11 -4.13 12.03
N GLY A 51 3.73 -4.27 13.21
CA GLY A 51 3.40 -3.46 14.38
C GLY A 51 3.51 -1.94 14.18
N LYS A 52 4.52 -1.47 13.44
CA LYS A 52 4.68 -0.02 13.17
C LYS A 52 3.61 0.49 12.21
N ILE A 53 3.29 -0.31 11.19
CA ILE A 53 2.23 0.02 10.23
C ILE A 53 0.87 0.00 10.92
N ALA A 54 0.63 -0.98 11.80
CA ALA A 54 -0.57 -1.07 12.62
C ALA A 54 -0.76 0.18 13.49
N GLU A 55 0.26 0.56 14.27
CA GLU A 55 0.21 1.78 15.10
C GLU A 55 -0.05 3.04 14.28
N ALA A 56 0.52 3.13 13.07
CA ALA A 56 0.31 4.26 12.18
C ALA A 56 -1.12 4.31 11.65
N VAL A 57 -1.69 3.15 11.28
CA VAL A 57 -3.09 3.04 10.85
C VAL A 57 -4.05 3.37 11.98
N GLU A 58 -3.81 2.86 13.20
CA GLU A 58 -4.62 3.18 14.38
C GLU A 58 -4.58 4.67 14.72
N SER A 59 -3.43 5.32 14.51
CA SER A 59 -3.28 6.77 14.72
C SER A 59 -4.10 7.61 13.72
N LEU A 60 -4.46 7.05 12.57
CA LEU A 60 -5.34 7.64 11.56
C LEU A 60 -6.82 7.28 11.78
N GLY A 61 -7.16 6.62 12.89
CA GLY A 61 -8.52 6.16 13.18
C GLY A 61 -8.89 4.85 12.45
N GLY A 62 -7.92 4.19 11.83
CA GLY A 62 -8.10 2.87 11.24
C GLY A 62 -8.03 1.72 12.24
N GLU A 63 -8.45 0.54 11.81
CA GLU A 63 -8.33 -0.70 12.58
C GLU A 63 -7.60 -1.78 11.77
N VAL A 64 -6.71 -2.52 12.41
CA VAL A 64 -6.14 -3.74 11.80
C VAL A 64 -7.14 -4.89 11.95
N VAL A 65 -7.76 -5.25 10.84
CA VAL A 65 -8.71 -6.37 10.79
C VAL A 65 -7.97 -7.69 10.96
N ARG A 66 -6.90 -7.91 10.18
CA ARG A 66 -6.09 -9.14 10.20
C ARG A 66 -4.68 -8.92 9.68
N GLU A 67 -3.71 -9.63 10.25
CA GLU A 67 -2.38 -9.77 9.66
C GLU A 67 -2.40 -10.83 8.55
N LEU A 68 -1.80 -10.52 7.40
CA LEU A 68 -1.70 -11.39 6.23
C LEU A 68 -0.26 -11.89 6.06
N GLN A 69 -0.08 -12.90 5.20
CA GLN A 69 1.25 -13.39 4.84
C GLN A 69 1.98 -12.40 3.90
N PHE A 70 3.31 -12.54 3.83
CA PHE A 70 4.17 -11.76 2.93
C PHE A 70 4.15 -10.26 3.20
N ASP A 71 4.30 -9.89 4.48
CA ASP A 71 4.46 -8.49 4.90
C ASP A 71 3.25 -7.63 4.50
N ARG A 72 2.05 -8.17 4.81
CA ARG A 72 0.78 -7.55 4.49
C ARG A 72 -0.13 -7.42 5.71
N LEU A 73 -0.89 -6.33 5.76
CA LEU A 73 -1.95 -6.11 6.73
C LEU A 73 -3.26 -5.84 6.00
N LEU A 74 -4.33 -6.47 6.46
CA LEU A 74 -5.69 -6.08 6.13
C LEU A 74 -6.15 -5.08 7.19
N VAL A 75 -6.43 -3.86 6.75
CA VAL A 75 -6.90 -2.78 7.61
C VAL A 75 -8.23 -2.25 7.12
N GLU A 76 -8.99 -1.65 8.02
CA GLU A 76 -10.24 -0.95 7.72
C GLU A 76 -10.08 0.50 8.14
N VAL A 77 -10.34 1.42 7.23
CA VAL A 77 -10.15 2.87 7.45
C VAL A 77 -11.30 3.64 6.85
N ASP A 78 -11.61 4.81 7.38
CA ASP A 78 -12.53 5.75 6.75
C ASP A 78 -11.99 6.18 5.38
N GLN A 79 -12.88 6.27 4.39
CA GLN A 79 -12.49 6.71 3.04
C GLN A 79 -11.88 8.12 3.03
N SER A 80 -12.23 8.94 4.02
CA SER A 80 -11.69 10.31 4.18
C SER A 80 -10.21 10.32 4.58
N GLU A 81 -9.71 9.25 5.19
CA GLU A 81 -8.32 9.12 5.65
C GLU A 81 -7.44 8.38 4.63
N LEU A 82 -7.98 8.04 3.44
CA LEU A 82 -7.27 7.26 2.44
C LEU A 82 -5.99 7.93 1.91
N ASP A 83 -6.00 9.25 1.74
CA ASP A 83 -4.80 9.98 1.34
C ASP A 83 -3.67 9.80 2.36
N ALA A 84 -3.99 9.95 3.66
CA ALA A 84 -3.01 9.76 4.73
C ALA A 84 -2.48 8.32 4.78
N VAL A 85 -3.33 7.32 4.55
CA VAL A 85 -2.92 5.91 4.49
C VAL A 85 -2.01 5.64 3.28
N CYS A 86 -2.25 6.28 2.13
CA CYS A 86 -1.42 6.14 0.94
C CYS A 86 -0.02 6.76 1.10
N GLU A 87 0.12 7.72 2.02
CA GLU A 87 1.38 8.41 2.32
C GLU A 87 2.16 7.77 3.49
N LEU A 88 1.70 6.64 4.03
CA LEU A 88 2.37 5.96 5.14
C LEU A 88 3.80 5.49 4.79
N ASP A 89 4.75 5.90 5.62
CA ASP A 89 6.15 5.49 5.49
C ASP A 89 6.31 3.97 5.66
N GLY A 90 7.05 3.37 4.74
CA GLY A 90 7.34 1.92 4.74
C GLY A 90 6.27 1.06 4.06
N VAL A 91 5.13 1.65 3.68
CA VAL A 91 4.16 1.00 2.80
C VAL A 91 4.68 1.05 1.37
N THR A 92 4.66 -0.09 0.69
CA THR A 92 5.10 -0.25 -0.71
C THR A 92 3.93 -0.46 -1.66
N ALA A 93 2.78 -0.95 -1.16
CA ALA A 93 1.55 -1.05 -1.94
C ALA A 93 0.29 -0.87 -1.08
N VAL A 94 -0.72 -0.24 -1.67
CA VAL A 94 -2.06 -0.04 -1.12
C VAL A 94 -3.10 -0.51 -2.14
N GLU A 95 -3.83 -1.54 -1.77
CA GLU A 95 -4.84 -2.18 -2.60
C GLU A 95 -6.14 -2.28 -1.80
N THR A 96 -7.31 -2.26 -2.45
CA THR A 96 -8.55 -2.64 -1.76
C THR A 96 -8.54 -4.13 -1.48
N ASP A 97 -9.17 -4.57 -0.39
CA ASP A 97 -9.51 -5.98 -0.11
C ASP A 97 -10.60 -6.47 -1.06
N ALA A 98 -10.38 -6.35 -2.37
CA ALA A 98 -11.24 -6.94 -3.37
C ALA A 98 -11.15 -8.46 -3.23
N VAL A 99 -11.89 -9.02 -2.27
CA VAL A 99 -12.60 -10.26 -2.49
C VAL A 99 -13.40 -10.02 -3.76
N LEU A 100 -12.87 -10.52 -4.87
CA LEU A 100 -13.68 -10.88 -6.00
C LEU A 100 -14.74 -11.81 -5.42
N ASP A 101 -15.89 -11.27 -5.06
CA ASP A 101 -17.09 -12.06 -4.84
C ASP A 101 -17.35 -12.72 -6.19
N GLN A 102 -16.83 -13.94 -6.36
CA GLN A 102 -17.14 -14.78 -7.49
C GLN A 102 -18.56 -15.28 -7.24
N THR A 103 -19.54 -14.42 -7.49
CA THR A 103 -20.93 -14.83 -7.75
C THR A 103 -21.02 -15.34 -9.18
#